data_AF-A0A832BPE0-F1
#
_entry.id   AF-A0A832BPE0-F1
#
_cell.length_a   1.000
_cell.length_b   1.000
_cell.length_c   1.000
_cell.angle_alpha   90.00
_cell.angle_beta   90.00
_cell.angle_gamma   90.00
#
_symmetry.space_group_name_H-M   'P 1'
#
loop_
_entity.id
_entity.type
_entity.pdbx_description
1 polymer ?
#
loop_
_entity_poly.entity_id
_entity_poly.type
_entity_poly.pdbx_seq_one_letter_code
_entity_poly.pdbx_strand_id
1 'polypeptide(L)'
;MHVICGGGSGRDLIHLLNSQGYSISAGVLNALDSDWETVSEIGGEIVDAPPFSEISDEAYRRNIEIIKQADAVVLTNLSIGRGNFKNLLCAKFAGENGKLIVVDKTEFKERNFVGEEANKLYLEVLKKSIVVKSEEEVLDALRKLLYR
;
A
#
# COMPACT_ATOMS: atom_id res chain seq x y z
N MET A 1 -0.48 8.93 -7.37
CA MET A 1 -0.32 8.32 -6.03
C MET A 1 -0.71 6.86 -6.10
N HIS A 2 0.09 5.95 -5.55
CA HIS A 2 -0.29 4.53 -5.45
C HIS A 2 -0.49 4.10 -4.00
N VAL A 3 -1.54 3.33 -3.70
CA VAL A 3 -1.85 2.84 -2.36
C VAL A 3 -1.78 1.31 -2.33
N ILE A 4 -0.88 0.78 -1.51
CA ILE A 4 -0.80 -0.65 -1.20
C ILE A 4 -1.66 -0.88 0.05
N CYS A 5 -2.87 -1.41 -0.15
CA CYS A 5 -3.88 -1.60 0.88
C CYS A 5 -4.57 -2.97 0.78
N GLY A 6 -5.70 -3.13 1.49
CA GLY A 6 -6.46 -4.36 1.63
C GLY A 6 -7.18 -4.43 2.98
N GLY A 7 -8.26 -5.20 3.05
CA GLY A 7 -9.08 -5.38 4.24
C GLY A 7 -9.75 -4.08 4.73
N GLY A 8 -9.95 -3.10 3.85
CA GLY A 8 -10.51 -1.80 4.19
C GLY A 8 -9.55 -0.83 4.87
N SER A 9 -8.25 -1.14 4.91
CA SER A 9 -7.23 -0.30 5.55
C SER A 9 -6.88 0.96 4.77
N GLY A 10 -7.29 1.05 3.50
CA GLY A 10 -7.02 2.18 2.62
C GLY A 10 -8.16 3.17 2.48
N ARG A 11 -9.41 2.79 2.78
CA ARG A 11 -10.62 3.61 2.53
C ARG A 11 -10.46 5.09 2.88
N ASP A 12 -10.19 5.39 4.15
CA ASP A 12 -10.11 6.76 4.65
C ASP A 12 -8.96 7.53 3.97
N LEU A 13 -7.82 6.87 3.80
CA LEU A 13 -6.65 7.46 3.13
C LEU A 13 -6.93 7.74 1.65
N ILE A 14 -7.59 6.82 0.94
CA ILE A 14 -7.92 6.97 -0.48
C ILE A 14 -8.86 8.16 -0.67
N HIS A 15 -9.92 8.27 0.14
CA HIS A 15 -10.81 9.43 0.10
C HIS A 15 -10.09 10.74 0.44
N LEU A 16 -9.23 10.72 1.47
CA LEU A 16 -8.43 11.87 1.84
C LEU A 16 -7.57 12.33 0.66
N LEU A 17 -6.77 11.44 0.07
CA LEU A 17 -5.89 11.76 -1.05
C LEU A 17 -6.68 12.23 -2.28
N ASN A 18 -7.79 11.57 -2.61
CA ASN A 18 -8.65 12.00 -3.71
C ASN A 18 -9.23 13.41 -3.48
N SER A 19 -9.64 13.73 -2.25
CA SER A 19 -10.16 15.07 -1.89
C SER A 19 -9.12 16.17 -2.05
N GLN A 20 -7.82 15.83 -1.96
CA GLN A 20 -6.70 16.75 -2.20
C GLN A 20 -6.31 16.86 -3.68
N GLY A 21 -7.04 16.20 -4.59
CA GLY A 21 -6.82 16.28 -6.04
C GLY A 21 -5.75 15.34 -6.58
N TYR A 22 -5.30 14.34 -5.81
CA TYR A 22 -4.35 13.34 -6.30
C TYR A 22 -5.04 12.30 -7.18
N SER A 23 -4.44 11.96 -8.32
CA SER A 23 -4.83 10.77 -9.09
C SER A 23 -4.39 9.51 -8.34
N ILE A 24 -5.35 8.62 -8.09
CA ILE A 24 -5.16 7.44 -7.24
C ILE A 24 -5.08 6.18 -8.10
N SER A 25 -4.11 5.33 -7.77
CA SER A 25 -4.14 3.91 -8.08
C SER A 25 -3.96 3.08 -6.81
N ALA A 26 -4.40 1.82 -6.82
CA ALA A 26 -4.24 0.94 -5.67
C ALA A 26 -4.07 -0.52 -6.07
N GLY A 27 -3.38 -1.29 -5.25
CA GLY A 27 -3.19 -2.71 -5.51
C GLY A 27 -2.21 -3.43 -4.60
N VAL A 28 -2.25 -4.76 -4.54
CA VAL A 28 -3.21 -5.63 -5.25
C VAL A 28 -4.45 -5.85 -4.39
N LEU A 29 -5.64 -5.66 -4.98
CA LEU A 29 -6.93 -5.74 -4.29
C LEU A 29 -7.85 -6.76 -4.94
N ASN A 30 -8.72 -7.38 -4.16
CA ASN A 30 -9.77 -8.25 -4.69
C ASN A 30 -11.12 -7.52 -4.73
N ALA A 31 -12.01 -7.91 -5.64
CA ALA A 31 -13.28 -7.21 -5.85
C ALA A 31 -14.27 -7.28 -4.67
N LEU A 32 -14.02 -8.11 -3.66
CA LEU A 32 -14.80 -8.13 -2.40
C LEU A 32 -14.12 -7.31 -1.29
N ASP A 33 -12.94 -6.76 -1.56
CA ASP A 33 -12.26 -5.84 -0.67
C ASP A 33 -12.94 -4.48 -0.75
N SER A 34 -13.17 -3.89 0.39
CA SER A 34 -13.76 -2.57 0.39
C SER A 34 -12.82 -1.46 -0.05
N ASP A 35 -11.51 -1.67 0.04
CA ASP A 35 -10.56 -0.75 -0.58
C ASP A 35 -10.70 -0.77 -2.11
N TRP A 36 -11.07 -1.92 -2.69
CA TRP A 36 -11.35 -2.04 -4.12
C TRP A 36 -12.56 -1.19 -4.52
N GLU A 37 -13.65 -1.32 -3.76
CA GLU A 37 -14.87 -0.54 -3.94
C GLU A 37 -14.56 0.96 -3.89
N THR A 38 -13.85 1.40 -2.85
CA THR A 38 -13.49 2.81 -2.69
C THR A 38 -12.66 3.37 -3.86
N VAL A 39 -11.70 2.61 -4.39
CA VAL A 39 -10.88 3.07 -5.53
C VAL A 39 -11.72 3.12 -6.81
N SER A 40 -12.64 2.16 -6.99
CA SER A 40 -13.55 2.10 -8.13
C SER A 40 -14.53 3.29 -8.13
N GLU A 41 -15.09 3.64 -6.98
CA GLU A 41 -16.02 4.77 -6.80
C GLU A 41 -15.40 6.12 -7.20
N ILE A 42 -14.12 6.32 -6.90
CA ILE A 42 -13.41 7.56 -7.26
C ILE A 42 -12.82 7.51 -8.68
N GLY A 43 -13.01 6.42 -9.43
CA GLY A 43 -12.49 6.23 -10.77
C GLY A 43 -10.97 6.05 -10.84
N GLY A 44 -10.36 5.51 -9.78
CA GLY A 44 -8.92 5.23 -9.71
C GLY A 44 -8.52 3.96 -10.48
N GLU A 45 -7.22 3.81 -10.75
CA GLU A 45 -6.69 2.60 -11.38
C GLU A 45 -6.48 1.49 -10.32
N ILE A 46 -6.94 0.27 -10.60
CA ILE A 46 -6.84 -0.86 -9.67
C ILE A 46 -5.99 -1.98 -10.28
N VAL A 47 -5.13 -2.59 -9.46
CA VAL A 47 -4.57 -3.91 -9.77
C VAL A 47 -5.43 -4.98 -9.11
N ASP A 48 -6.19 -5.67 -9.93
CA ASP A 48 -7.12 -6.71 -9.52
C ASP A 48 -6.45 -8.05 -9.17
N ALA A 49 -7.07 -8.76 -8.22
CA ALA A 49 -6.86 -10.17 -7.97
C ALA A 49 -8.19 -10.90 -7.72
N PRO A 50 -8.29 -12.20 -8.06
CA PRO A 50 -9.45 -13.00 -7.69
C PRO A 50 -9.64 -13.05 -6.16
N PRO A 51 -10.89 -13.00 -5.65
CA PRO A 51 -11.15 -13.18 -4.22
C PRO A 51 -10.58 -14.50 -3.68
N PHE A 52 -10.14 -14.48 -2.42
CA PHE A 52 -9.62 -15.64 -1.69
C PHE A 52 -8.41 -16.34 -2.34
N SER A 53 -7.68 -15.64 -3.22
CA SER A 53 -6.48 -16.15 -3.88
C SER A 53 -5.21 -15.44 -3.38
N GLU A 54 -4.07 -16.12 -3.51
CA GLU A 54 -2.78 -15.46 -3.34
C GLU A 54 -2.51 -14.52 -4.52
N ILE A 55 -1.86 -13.38 -4.25
CA ILE A 55 -1.43 -12.47 -5.31
C ILE A 55 -0.58 -13.24 -6.32
N SER A 56 -1.05 -13.29 -7.57
CA SER A 56 -0.34 -13.96 -8.67
C SER A 56 0.95 -13.21 -9.04
N ASP A 57 1.87 -13.88 -9.72
CA ASP A 57 3.07 -13.21 -10.23
C ASP A 57 2.76 -12.16 -11.30
N GLU A 58 1.64 -12.32 -12.00
CA GLU A 58 1.14 -11.34 -12.96
C GLU A 58 0.63 -10.07 -12.26
N ALA A 59 -0.25 -10.23 -11.25
CA ALA A 59 -0.75 -9.11 -10.46
C ALA A 59 0.39 -8.39 -9.72
N TYR A 60 1.34 -9.15 -9.16
CA TYR A 60 2.56 -8.59 -8.57
C TYR A 60 3.34 -7.74 -9.59
N ARG A 61 3.64 -8.28 -10.77
CA ARG A 61 4.36 -7.53 -11.83
C ARG A 61 3.60 -6.29 -12.28
N ARG A 62 2.28 -6.38 -12.45
CA ARG A 62 1.45 -5.21 -12.79
C ARG A 62 1.52 -4.14 -11.71
N ASN A 63 1.45 -4.52 -10.44
CA ASN A 63 1.56 -3.59 -9.32
C ASN A 63 2.92 -2.88 -9.29
N ILE A 64 4.00 -3.61 -9.57
CA ILE A 64 5.34 -3.03 -9.71
C ILE A 64 5.40 -1.99 -10.84
N GLU A 65 4.78 -2.25 -12.00
CA GLU A 65 4.76 -1.28 -13.11
C GLU A 65 4.00 0.01 -12.74
N ILE A 66 2.90 -0.10 -12.00
CA ILE A 66 2.17 1.08 -11.50
C ILE A 66 3.02 1.84 -10.47
N ILE A 67 3.68 1.14 -9.55
CA ILE A 67 4.59 1.75 -8.56
C ILE A 67 5.74 2.51 -9.24
N LYS A 68 6.27 2.02 -10.35
CA LYS A 68 7.30 2.73 -11.12
C LYS A 68 6.81 4.07 -11.66
N GLN A 69 5.54 4.14 -12.07
CA GLN A 69 4.94 5.36 -12.64
C GLN A 69 4.43 6.32 -11.56
N ALA A 70 4.11 5.83 -10.37
CA ALA A 70 3.61 6.67 -9.27
C ALA A 70 4.70 7.62 -8.73
N ASP A 71 4.32 8.85 -8.39
CA ASP A 71 5.23 9.82 -7.75
C ASP A 71 5.56 9.42 -6.31
N ALA A 72 4.59 8.86 -5.60
CA ALA A 72 4.75 8.30 -4.26
C ALA A 72 3.78 7.14 -4.02
N VAL A 73 4.16 6.29 -3.06
CA VAL A 73 3.47 5.05 -2.67
C VAL A 73 3.19 5.08 -1.18
N VAL A 74 1.99 4.66 -0.77
CA VAL A 74 1.65 4.49 0.65
C VAL A 74 1.31 3.03 0.93
N LEU A 75 2.01 2.43 1.90
CA LEU A 75 1.59 1.17 2.52
C LEU A 75 0.72 1.51 3.74
N THR A 76 -0.53 1.09 3.72
CA THR A 76 -1.48 1.34 4.83
C THR A 76 -1.15 0.48 6.05
N ASN A 77 -1.92 0.63 7.14
CA ASN A 77 -1.85 -0.22 8.33
C ASN A 77 -2.42 -1.64 8.08
N LEU A 78 -2.02 -2.23 6.96
CA LEU A 78 -2.49 -3.50 6.40
C LEU A 78 -2.08 -4.69 7.27
N SER A 79 -3.01 -5.63 7.43
CA SER A 79 -2.73 -6.98 7.92
C SER A 79 -2.13 -7.86 6.81
N ILE A 80 -1.02 -8.53 7.11
CA ILE A 80 -0.30 -9.36 6.17
C ILE A 80 -0.52 -10.84 6.49
N GLY A 81 -1.13 -11.56 5.56
CA GLY A 81 -1.22 -13.01 5.53
C GLY A 81 -0.53 -13.57 4.29
N ARG A 82 -0.58 -14.90 4.11
CA ARG A 82 0.06 -15.54 2.94
C ARG A 82 -0.48 -15.01 1.61
N GLY A 83 -1.80 -14.80 1.55
CA GLY A 83 -2.50 -14.31 0.36
C GLY A 83 -1.97 -12.98 -0.18
N ASN A 84 -1.59 -12.06 0.70
CA ASN A 84 -1.16 -10.71 0.33
C ASN A 84 0.32 -10.43 0.65
N PHE A 85 1.12 -11.45 0.95
CA PHE A 85 2.54 -11.28 1.30
C PHE A 85 3.32 -10.49 0.24
N LYS A 86 2.99 -10.66 -1.05
CA LYS A 86 3.63 -9.92 -2.16
C LYS A 86 3.41 -8.40 -2.09
N ASN A 87 2.42 -7.90 -1.35
CA ASN A 87 2.28 -6.46 -1.09
C ASN A 87 3.47 -5.91 -0.29
N LEU A 88 4.09 -6.69 0.62
CA LEU A 88 5.32 -6.28 1.29
C LEU A 88 6.51 -6.23 0.33
N LEU A 89 6.56 -7.13 -0.66
CA LEU A 89 7.60 -7.08 -1.71
C LEU A 89 7.43 -5.85 -2.60
N CYS A 90 6.19 -5.49 -2.95
CA CYS A 90 5.86 -4.23 -3.64
C CYS A 90 6.29 -3.02 -2.80
N ALA A 91 6.01 -3.02 -1.50
CA ALA A 91 6.42 -1.95 -0.60
C ALA A 91 7.96 -1.85 -0.53
N LYS A 92 8.68 -2.98 -0.39
CA LYS A 92 10.15 -2.98 -0.42
C LYS A 92 10.69 -2.34 -1.68
N PHE A 93 10.15 -2.72 -2.84
CA PHE A 93 10.52 -2.11 -4.12
C PHE A 93 10.25 -0.59 -4.14
N ALA A 94 9.10 -0.14 -3.65
CA ALA A 94 8.79 1.30 -3.56
C ALA A 94 9.77 2.05 -2.65
N GLY A 95 10.13 1.46 -1.50
CA GLY A 95 11.10 2.03 -0.56
C GLY A 95 12.51 2.11 -1.13
N GLU A 96 12.96 1.07 -1.84
CA GLU A 96 14.25 1.07 -2.54
C GLU A 96 14.35 2.15 -3.61
N ASN A 97 13.21 2.57 -4.18
CA ASN A 97 13.12 3.67 -5.14
C ASN A 97 12.82 5.04 -4.49
N GLY A 98 12.82 5.13 -3.15
CA GLY A 98 12.64 6.39 -2.42
C GLY A 98 11.21 6.95 -2.43
N LYS A 99 10.21 6.13 -2.78
CA LYS A 99 8.82 6.56 -2.98
C LYS A 99 7.87 6.22 -1.83
N LEU A 100 8.32 5.46 -0.84
CA LEU A 100 7.43 4.83 0.13
C LEU A 100 7.19 5.64 1.39
N ILE A 101 5.92 5.77 1.74
CA ILE A 101 5.41 6.13 3.07
C ILE A 101 4.74 4.91 3.68
N VAL A 102 4.96 4.65 4.97
CA VAL A 102 4.33 3.55 5.70
C VAL A 102 3.50 4.10 6.85
N VAL A 103 2.22 3.73 6.90
CA VAL A 103 1.35 3.99 8.06
C VAL A 103 1.51 2.84 9.05
N ASP A 104 2.33 3.06 10.08
CA ASP A 104 2.69 2.09 11.11
C ASP A 104 1.94 2.37 12.42
N LYS A 105 0.60 2.35 12.34
CA LYS A 105 -0.32 2.72 13.41
C LYS A 105 -0.45 1.65 14.49
N THR A 106 -0.54 0.38 14.08
CA THR A 106 -0.59 -0.78 14.98
C THR A 106 0.71 -1.56 14.90
N GLU A 107 1.17 -2.12 16.02
CA GLU A 107 2.37 -2.95 16.04
C GLU A 107 2.27 -4.07 15.01
N PHE A 108 3.31 -4.23 14.19
CA PHE A 108 3.29 -5.20 13.09
C PHE A 108 3.03 -6.64 13.55
N LYS A 109 3.46 -7.00 14.76
CA LYS A 109 3.22 -8.33 15.36
C LYS A 109 1.72 -8.69 15.44
N GLU A 110 0.85 -7.69 15.62
CA GLU A 110 -0.60 -7.89 15.78
C GLU A 110 -1.32 -8.06 14.44
N ARG A 111 -0.64 -7.66 13.36
CA ARG A 111 -1.16 -7.67 11.99
C ARG A 111 -0.28 -8.48 11.04
N ASN A 112 0.57 -9.34 11.59
CA ASN A 112 1.42 -10.28 10.86
C ASN A 112 0.95 -11.72 11.11
N PHE A 113 0.30 -12.31 10.11
CA PHE A 113 -0.20 -13.68 10.10
C PHE A 113 0.68 -14.64 9.29
N VAL A 114 1.85 -14.19 8.83
CA VAL A 114 2.84 -15.02 8.11
C VAL A 114 3.94 -15.51 9.05
N GLY A 115 4.38 -14.64 9.97
CA GLY A 115 5.42 -14.94 10.96
C GLY A 115 6.74 -14.25 10.65
N GLU A 116 7.85 -14.90 11.03
CA GLU A 116 9.18 -14.28 11.08
C GLU A 116 9.68 -13.78 9.72
N GLU A 117 9.31 -14.45 8.62
CA GLU A 117 9.66 -14.02 7.27
C GLU A 117 9.11 -12.63 6.94
N ALA A 118 7.82 -12.41 7.18
CA ALA A 118 7.20 -11.10 6.98
C ALA A 118 7.73 -10.06 7.95
N ASN A 119 8.09 -10.44 9.18
CA ASN A 119 8.68 -9.53 10.15
C ASN A 119 10.02 -8.98 9.67
N LYS A 120 10.92 -9.84 9.19
CA LYS A 120 12.21 -9.43 8.63
C LYS A 120 12.03 -8.49 7.44
N LEU A 121 11.14 -8.85 6.52
CA LEU A 121 10.85 -8.05 5.34
C LEU A 121 10.27 -6.67 5.71
N TYR A 122 9.32 -6.63 6.65
CA TYR A 122 8.71 -5.37 7.10
C TYR A 122 9.75 -4.44 7.74
N LEU A 123 10.68 -4.97 8.54
CA LEU A 123 11.78 -4.17 9.09
C LEU A 123 12.70 -3.59 7.99
N GLU A 124 12.91 -4.29 6.88
CA GLU A 124 13.63 -3.75 5.72
C GLU A 124 12.85 -2.64 5.03
N VAL A 125 11.55 -2.82 4.85
CA VAL A 125 10.62 -1.82 4.29
C VAL A 125 10.70 -0.53 5.11
N LEU A 126 10.59 -0.63 6.44
CA LEU A 126 10.62 0.54 7.33
C LEU A 126 11.91 1.36 7.18
N LYS A 127 13.07 0.70 7.08
CA LYS A 127 14.39 1.36 6.92
C LYS A 127 14.51 2.20 5.66
N LYS A 128 13.66 1.97 4.64
CA LYS A 128 13.69 2.64 3.34
C LYS A 128 12.46 3.50 3.09
N SER A 129 11.72 3.85 4.14
CA SER A 129 10.46 4.57 4.04
C SER A 129 10.41 5.79 4.95
N ILE A 130 9.47 6.70 4.68
CA ILE A 130 9.01 7.65 5.68
C ILE A 130 7.91 6.96 6.50
N VAL A 131 8.10 6.84 7.80
CA VAL A 131 7.15 6.15 8.69
C VAL A 131 6.28 7.19 9.40
N VAL A 132 4.97 6.99 9.36
CA VAL A 132 3.95 7.81 10.04
C VAL A 132 3.08 6.95 10.93
N LYS A 133 2.38 7.56 11.89
CA LYS A 133 1.54 6.84 12.88
C LYS A 133 0.04 6.95 12.63
N SER A 134 -0.37 7.75 11.64
CA SER A 134 -1.77 7.90 11.25
C SER A 134 -1.89 8.22 9.76
N GLU A 135 -3.10 8.08 9.25
CA GLU A 135 -3.48 8.45 7.88
C GLU A 135 -3.37 9.98 7.66
N GLU A 136 -3.63 10.79 8.69
CA GLU A 136 -3.55 12.25 8.65
C GLU A 136 -2.12 12.77 8.41
N GLU A 137 -1.13 12.09 9.00
CA GLU A 137 0.29 12.43 8.84
C GLU A 137 0.82 12.16 7.42
N VAL A 138 0.10 11.40 6.60
CA VAL A 138 0.52 11.04 5.24
C VAL A 138 0.67 12.28 4.36
N LEU A 139 -0.21 13.28 4.47
CA LEU A 139 -0.13 14.49 3.63
C LEU A 139 1.15 15.30 3.89
N ASP A 140 1.56 15.41 5.15
CA ASP A 140 2.81 16.09 5.50
C ASP A 140 4.04 15.26 5.11
N ALA A 141 3.97 13.94 5.22
CA ALA A 141 5.01 13.05 4.70
C ALA A 141 5.15 13.14 3.17
N LEU A 142 4.03 13.25 2.44
CA LEU A 142 4.02 13.42 0.98
C LEU A 142 4.70 14.72 0.56
N ARG A 143 4.41 15.83 1.24
CA ARG A 143 5.12 17.10 0.98
C ARG A 143 6.63 16.92 1.15
N LYS A 144 7.07 16.29 2.25
CA LYS A 144 8.50 16.02 2.47
C LYS A 144 9.13 15.07 1.46
N LEU A 145 8.34 14.20 0.82
CA LEU A 145 8.84 13.24 -0.16
C LEU A 145 8.93 13.86 -1.56
N LEU A 146 7.91 14.60 -1.99
CA LEU A 146 7.79 15.16 -3.34
C LEU A 146 8.60 16.45 -3.55
N TYR A 147 8.87 17.20 -2.48
CA TYR A 147 9.64 18.45 -2.55
C TYR A 147 11.09 18.30 -2.04
N ARG A 148 11.65 17.10 -2.17
CA ARG A 148 13.06 16.78 -1.88
C ARG A 148 14.01 17.21 -3.00
#